data_AF-A0A536CLQ4-F1
#
_entry.id   AF-A0A536CLQ4-F1
#
_cell.length_a   1.000
_cell.length_b   1.000
_cell.length_c   1.000
_cell.angle_alpha   90.00
_cell.angle_beta   90.00
_cell.angle_gamma   90.00
#
_symmetry.space_group_name_H-M   'P 1'
#
loop_
_entity.id
_entity.type
_entity.pdbx_description
1 polymer ?
#
loop_
_entity_poly.entity_id
_entity_poly.type
_entity_poly.pdbx_seq_one_letter_code
_entity_poly.pdbx_strand_id
1 'polypeptide(L)' 'MLGPNGAGKTTSISLLLGLRKPTSGSARLFGLEPTDIAARSRVGVMLQESGIPQMLKVR' A
#
# COMPACT_ATOMS: atom_id res chain seq x y z
N MET A 1 -9.96 4.01 -5.30
CA MET A 1 -9.56 4.73 -6.55
C MET A 1 -10.37 4.20 -7.72
N LEU A 2 -11.09 5.04 -8.45
CA LEU A 2 -11.88 4.66 -9.63
C LEU A 2 -11.15 5.05 -10.93
N GLY A 3 -11.37 4.31 -12.02
CA GLY A 3 -10.76 4.52 -13.35
C GLY A 3 -10.23 3.22 -13.99
N PRO A 4 -9.83 3.25 -15.27
CA PRO A 4 -9.51 2.04 -16.03
C PRO A 4 -8.23 1.33 -15.55
N ASN A 5 -8.05 0.09 -15.99
CA ASN A 5 -6.79 -0.63 -15.84
C ASN A 5 -5.66 0.17 -16.51
N GLY A 6 -4.51 0.25 -15.86
CA GLY A 6 -3.39 1.07 -16.32
C GLY A 6 -3.43 2.55 -15.90
N ALA A 7 -4.50 3.03 -15.25
CA ALA A 7 -4.58 4.40 -14.73
C ALA A 7 -3.66 4.69 -13.52
N GLY A 8 -2.72 3.80 -13.20
CA GLY A 8 -1.73 4.01 -12.14
C GLY A 8 -2.17 3.66 -10.71
N LYS A 9 -3.36 3.09 -10.49
CA LYS A 9 -3.86 2.77 -9.12
C LYS A 9 -2.90 1.90 -8.32
N THR A 10 -2.48 0.77 -8.90
CA THR A 10 -1.55 -0.16 -8.27
C THR A 10 -0.21 0.52 -8.00
N THR A 11 0.24 1.36 -8.93
CA THR A 11 1.46 2.18 -8.73
C THR A 11 1.30 3.14 -7.57
N SER A 12 0.18 3.87 -7.48
CA SER A 12 -0.10 4.81 -6.38
C SER A 12 -0.17 4.09 -5.03
N ILE A 13 -0.85 2.95 -4.97
CA ILE A 13 -0.92 2.13 -3.75
C ILE A 13 0.48 1.65 -3.35
N SER A 14 1.28 1.16 -4.31
CA SER A 14 2.65 0.71 -4.04
C SER A 14 3.56 1.82 -3.54
N LEU A 15 3.42 3.04 -4.06
CA LEU A 15 4.15 4.21 -3.58
C LEU A 15 3.75 4.57 -2.14
N LEU A 16 2.45 4.60 -1.83
CA LEU A 16 1.95 4.93 -0.49
C LEU A 16 2.27 3.86 0.56
N LEU A 17 2.42 2.60 0.15
CA LEU A 17 2.86 1.50 1.01
C LEU A 17 4.39 1.43 1.15
N GLY A 18 5.14 2.30 0.47
CA GLY A 18 6.60 2.28 0.46
C GLY A 18 7.23 1.10 -0.28
N LEU A 19 6.42 0.35 -1.07
CA LEU A 19 6.87 -0.81 -1.85
C LEU A 19 7.59 -0.42 -3.14
N ARG A 20 7.45 0.84 -3.56
CA ARG A 20 8.11 1.40 -4.74
C ARG A 20 8.64 2.79 -4.41
N LYS A 21 9.82 3.14 -4.93
CA LYS A 21 10.34 4.52 -4.90
C LYS A 21 9.75 5.34 -6.07
N PRO A 22 9.41 6.61 -5.85
CA PRO A 22 8.99 7.49 -6.94
C PRO A 22 10.16 7.70 -7.91
N THR A 23 9.87 7.66 -9.22
CA THR A 23 10.87 8.01 -10.25
C THR A 23 11.13 9.52 -10.27
N SER A 24 10.14 10.32 -9.89
CA SER A 24 10.21 11.78 -9.73
C SER A 24 9.11 12.26 -8.77
N GLY A 25 9.27 13.47 -8.22
CA GLY A 25 8.34 14.05 -7.26
C GLY A 25 8.47 13.45 -5.85
N SER A 26 7.43 13.61 -5.04
CA SER A 26 7.38 13.08 -3.67
C SER A 26 6.00 12.54 -3.33
N ALA A 27 5.95 11.62 -2.38
CA ALA A 27 4.72 11.11 -1.78
C ALA A 27 4.87 11.20 -0.26
N ARG A 28 3.81 11.53 0.46
CA ARG A 28 3.82 11.61 1.92
C ARG A 28 2.65 10.83 2.49
N LEU A 29 2.91 10.13 3.59
CA LEU A 29 1.93 9.39 4.36
C LEU A 29 1.91 9.96 5.77
N PHE A 30 0.81 10.60 6.16
CA PHE A 30 0.69 11.34 7.42
C PHE A 30 1.81 12.37 7.67
N GLY A 31 2.28 13.03 6.61
CA GLY A 31 3.36 14.01 6.67
C GLY A 31 4.78 13.43 6.60
N LEU A 32 4.93 12.11 6.73
CA LEU A 32 6.19 11.37 6.70
C LEU A 32 6.43 10.70 5.34
N GLU A 33 7.65 10.23 5.11
CA GLU A 33 7.97 9.41 3.95
C GLU A 33 7.23 8.04 4.04
N PRO A 34 6.67 7.51 2.93
CA PRO A 34 5.96 6.23 2.95
C PRO A 34 6.81 5.03 3.42
N THR A 35 8.13 5.13 3.35
CA THR A 35 9.05 4.11 3.86
C THR A 35 9.23 4.16 5.38
N ASP A 36 8.87 5.27 6.02
CA ASP A 36 8.95 5.45 7.47
C ASP A 36 8.04 4.45 8.19
N ILE A 37 8.58 3.79 9.21
CA ILE A 37 7.85 2.81 10.01
C ILE A 37 6.72 3.45 10.82
N ALA A 38 6.89 4.69 11.27
CA ALA A 38 5.86 5.43 12.00
C ALA A 38 4.68 5.79 11.09
N ALA A 39 4.92 5.95 9.79
CA ALA A 39 3.87 6.16 8.81
C ALA A 39 3.10 4.86 8.53
N ARG A 40 3.84 3.75 8.34
CA ARG A 40 3.26 2.44 7.97
C ARG A 40 2.55 1.72 9.11
N SER A 41 2.98 1.92 10.36
CA SER A 41 2.32 1.34 11.54
C SER A 41 0.85 1.77 11.68
N ARG A 42 0.46 2.84 10.99
CA ARG A 42 -0.89 3.42 10.98
C ARG A 42 -1.74 2.96 9.79
N VAL A 43 -1.22 2.10 8.90
CA VAL A 43 -1.91 1.64 7.70
C VAL A 43 -2.05 0.12 7.70
N GLY A 44 -3.29 -0.36 7.61
CA GLY A 44 -3.58 -1.74 7.22
C GLY A 44 -3.87 -1.81 5.72
N VAL A 45 -3.41 -2.88 5.05
CA VAL A 45 -3.72 -3.15 3.64
C VAL A 45 -4.36 -4.53 3.51
N MET A 46 -5.39 -4.61 2.67
CA MET A 46 -5.90 -5.88 2.16
C MET A 46 -5.34 -6.11 0.77
N LEU A 47 -4.56 -7.17 0.61
CA LEU A 47 -4.01 -7.55 -0.68
C LEU A 47 -5.11 -8.19 -1.55
N GLN A 48 -5.04 -7.96 -2.86
CA GLN A 48 -6.00 -8.51 -3.81
C GLN A 48 -5.94 -10.05 -3.87
N GLU A 49 -4.76 -10.61 -3.62
CA GLU A 49 -4.58 -12.02 -3.29
C GLU A 49 -4.19 -12.12 -1.81
N SER A 50 -5.10 -12.63 -0.99
CA SER A 50 -4.83 -12.95 0.41
C SER A 50 -4.69 -14.47 0.55
N GLY A 51 -3.45 -14.95 0.60
CA GLY A 51 -3.17 -16.33 1.01
C GLY A 51 -3.37 -16.46 2.51
N ILE A 52 -4.60 -16.66 2.96
CA ILE A 52 -4.85 -17.00 4.38
C ILE A 52 -4.52 -18.49 4.55
N PRO A 53 -3.68 -18.89 5.52
CA PRO A 53 -3.48 -20.30 5.84
C PRO A 53 -4.83 -20.97 6.11
N GLN A 54 -5.17 -22.01 5.35
CA GLN A 54 -6.48 -22.68 5.39
C GLN A 54 -6.84 -23.26 6.78
N MET A 55 -5.87 -23.39 7.69
CA MET A 55 -6.06 -23.94 9.04
C MET A 55 -6.44 -22.90 10.11
N LEU A 56 -6.55 -21.62 9.76
CA LEU A 56 -6.97 -20.59 10.72
C LEU A 56 -8.50 -20.54 10.83
N LYS A 57 -9.02 -20.63 12.06
CA LYS A 57 -10.44 -20.42 12.38
C LYS A 57 -10.64 -19.03 12.96
N VAL A 58 -11.66 -18.32 12.46
CA VAL A 58 -12.15 -17.08 13.07
C VAL A 58 -12.75 -17.43 14.45
N ARG A 59 -12.39 -16.67 15.48
CA ARG A 59 -12.96 -16.77 16.83
C ARG A 59 -14.12 -15.80 17.00
#